data_AF-H9F772-F1
#
_entry.id   AF-H9F772-F1
#
_cell.length_a   1.000
_cell.length_b   1.000
_cell.length_c   1.000
_cell.angle_alpha   90.00
_cell.angle_beta   90.00
_cell.angle_gamma   90.00
#
_symmetry.space_group_name_H-M   'P 1'
#
loop_
_entity.id
_entity.type
_entity.pdbx_description
1 polymer ?
#
loop_
_entity_poly.entity_id
_entity_poly.type
_entity_poly.pdbx_seq_one_letter_code
_entity_poly.pdbx_strand_id
1 'polypeptide(L)'
;RVLHQSQRDGYNTADIEYIEDQKVQGEDCAELMGLHNCVYQQASLWFHSLKSSLKNRILNHFGPMPEKDADPQMNPNGPAWCWWMLAVLPLESRAQLPFLAMRSLKDRLNGIRRVLAFISRNQN
;
A
#
# COMPACT_ATOMS: atom_id res chain seq x y z
N ARG A 1 -9.53 13.16 4.24
CA ARG A 1 -9.18 14.42 3.53
C ARG A 1 -9.27 15.55 4.53
N VAL A 2 -8.37 16.54 4.46
CA VAL A 2 -8.48 17.75 5.27
C VAL A 2 -9.50 18.69 4.62
N LEU A 3 -10.49 19.13 5.40
CA LEU A 3 -11.54 20.05 4.98
C LEU A 3 -11.18 21.49 5.34
N HIS A 4 -10.74 21.70 6.59
CA HIS A 4 -10.35 23.00 7.10
C HIS A 4 -9.14 22.87 8.03
N GLN A 5 -8.28 23.89 8.05
CA GLN A 5 -7.10 23.97 8.91
C GLN A 5 -7.21 25.24 9.76
N SER A 6 -6.91 25.11 11.05
CA SER A 6 -6.92 26.21 12.02
C SER A 6 -5.84 25.98 13.08
N GLN A 7 -5.73 26.89 14.04
CA GLN A 7 -4.78 26.80 15.14
C GLN A 7 -5.50 27.17 16.44
N ARG A 8 -5.32 26.36 17.49
CA ARG A 8 -5.84 26.62 18.83
C ARG A 8 -4.71 26.48 19.83
N ASP A 9 -4.47 27.53 20.62
CA ASP A 9 -3.47 27.58 21.68
C ASP A 9 -2.05 27.17 21.24
N GLY A 10 -1.67 27.52 20.01
CA GLY A 10 -0.36 27.14 19.45
C GLY A 10 -0.33 25.80 18.71
N TYR A 11 -1.40 24.99 18.78
CA TYR A 11 -1.48 23.68 18.13
C TYR A 11 -2.27 23.73 16.83
N ASN A 12 -1.79 23.02 15.81
CA ASN A 12 -2.51 22.85 14.55
C ASN A 12 -3.75 21.97 14.77
N THR A 13 -4.91 22.46 14.33
CA THR A 13 -6.19 21.73 14.33
C THR A 13 -6.70 21.59 12.91
N ALA A 14 -7.36 20.49 12.58
CA ALA A 14 -7.94 20.30 11.26
C ALA A 14 -9.26 19.54 11.34
N ASP A 15 -10.24 20.00 10.57
CA ASP A 15 -11.46 19.25 10.30
C ASP A 15 -11.16 18.23 9.20
N ILE A 16 -11.49 16.97 9.46
CA ILE A 16 -11.14 15.85 8.57
C ILE A 16 -12.37 15.05 8.17
N GLU A 17 -12.33 14.56 6.94
CA GLU A 17 -13.26 13.57 6.39
C GLU A 17 -12.54 12.23 6.26
N TYR A 18 -13.19 11.13 6.60
CA TYR A 18 -12.63 9.78 6.38
C TYR A 18 -12.59 9.45 4.88
N ILE A 19 -11.51 8.83 4.44
CA ILE A 19 -11.36 8.34 3.06
C ILE A 19 -11.40 6.82 3.11
N GLU A 20 -12.24 6.24 2.26
CA GLU A 20 -12.37 4.80 2.10
C GLU A 20 -12.16 4.39 0.64
N ASP A 21 -11.68 3.16 0.47
CA ASP A 21 -11.58 2.48 -0.81
C ASP A 21 -12.96 2.22 -1.41
N GLN A 22 -13.09 2.53 -2.69
CA GLN A 22 -14.28 2.27 -3.48
C GLN A 22 -14.36 0.79 -3.81
N LYS A 23 -15.49 0.17 -3.44
CA LYS A 23 -15.77 -1.22 -3.78
C LYS A 23 -16.20 -1.35 -5.24
N VAL A 24 -15.71 -2.39 -5.91
CA VAL A 24 -16.10 -2.81 -7.25
C VAL A 24 -16.86 -4.13 -7.20
N GLN A 25 -17.77 -4.35 -8.15
CA GLN A 25 -18.64 -5.53 -8.21
C GLN A 25 -18.56 -6.20 -9.61
N GLY A 26 -19.14 -7.39 -9.75
CA GLY A 26 -19.21 -8.08 -11.03
C GLY A 26 -17.83 -8.47 -11.58
N GLU A 27 -17.64 -8.27 -12.89
CA GLU A 27 -16.41 -8.62 -13.61
C GLU A 27 -15.18 -7.86 -13.07
N ASP A 28 -15.34 -6.58 -12.72
CA ASP A 28 -14.27 -5.76 -12.13
C ASP A 28 -13.76 -6.34 -10.80
N CYS A 29 -14.64 -6.99 -10.02
CA CYS A 29 -14.25 -7.65 -8.78
C CYS A 29 -13.38 -8.89 -9.05
N ALA A 30 -13.72 -9.68 -10.07
CA ALA A 30 -12.92 -10.84 -10.48
C ALA A 30 -11.54 -10.42 -11.00
N GLU A 31 -11.48 -9.37 -11.83
CA GLU A 31 -10.22 -8.81 -12.31
C GLU A 31 -9.37 -8.27 -11.15
N LEU A 32 -9.98 -7.53 -10.22
CA LEU A 32 -9.32 -7.00 -9.04
C LEU A 32 -8.74 -8.13 -8.17
N MET A 33 -9.47 -9.22 -7.99
CA MET A 33 -9.00 -10.39 -7.25
C MET A 33 -7.78 -11.03 -7.92
N GLY A 34 -7.82 -11.21 -9.24
CA GLY A 34 -6.68 -11.71 -10.01
C GLY A 34 -5.45 -10.82 -9.87
N LEU A 35 -5.65 -9.51 -9.97
CA LEU A 35 -4.59 -8.52 -9.77
C LEU A 35 -4.03 -8.57 -8.33
N HIS A 36 -4.89 -8.61 -7.31
CA HIS A 36 -4.50 -8.69 -5.91
C HIS A 36 -3.61 -9.91 -5.62
N ASN A 37 -4.02 -11.09 -6.09
CA ASN A 37 -3.25 -12.32 -5.94
C ASN A 37 -1.88 -12.23 -6.62
N CYS A 38 -1.85 -11.74 -7.86
CA CYS A 38 -0.62 -11.58 -8.63
C CYS A 38 0.37 -10.61 -7.96
N VAL A 39 -0.11 -9.44 -7.54
CA VAL A 39 0.75 -8.42 -6.92
C VAL A 39 1.22 -8.86 -5.53
N TYR A 40 0.35 -9.52 -4.74
CA TYR A 40 0.76 -10.09 -3.45
C TYR A 40 1.90 -11.11 -3.62
N GLN A 41 1.78 -12.03 -4.58
CA GLN A 41 2.83 -13.00 -4.87
C GLN A 41 4.13 -12.31 -5.29
N GLN A 42 4.06 -11.32 -6.17
CA GLN A 42 5.22 -10.54 -6.59
C GLN A 42 5.89 -9.81 -5.41
N ALA A 43 5.10 -9.18 -4.54
CA ALA A 43 5.58 -8.49 -3.34
C ALA A 43 6.26 -9.46 -2.37
N SER A 44 5.66 -10.63 -2.15
CA SER A 44 6.25 -11.69 -1.32
C SER A 44 7.57 -12.18 -1.88
N LEU A 45 7.64 -12.47 -3.19
CA LEU A 45 8.89 -12.90 -3.84
C LEU A 45 9.99 -11.84 -3.72
N TRP A 46 9.66 -10.56 -3.93
CA TRP A 46 10.60 -9.47 -3.73
C TRP A 46 11.10 -9.39 -2.29
N PHE A 47 10.22 -9.48 -1.30
CA PHE A 47 10.62 -9.43 0.10
C PHE A 47 11.55 -10.60 0.47
N HIS A 48 11.27 -11.79 -0.08
CA HIS A 48 12.10 -12.97 0.14
C HIS A 48 13.43 -12.94 -0.61
N SER A 49 13.56 -12.17 -1.69
CA SER A 49 14.83 -12.00 -2.42
C SER A 49 15.76 -10.96 -1.80
N LEU A 50 15.29 -10.18 -0.82
CA LEU A 50 16.12 -9.20 -0.12
C LEU A 50 17.27 -9.87 0.65
N LYS A 51 18.43 -9.22 0.64
CA LYS A 51 19.57 -9.60 1.49
C LYS A 51 19.13 -9.70 2.95
N SER A 52 19.62 -10.70 3.67
CA SER A 52 19.22 -10.99 5.06
C SER A 52 19.36 -9.79 6.00
N SER A 53 20.39 -8.95 5.81
CA SER A 53 20.59 -7.75 6.62
C SER A 53 19.46 -6.72 6.46
N LEU A 54 19.02 -6.46 5.23
CA LEU A 54 17.90 -5.55 4.96
C LEU A 54 16.57 -6.16 5.40
N LYS A 55 16.37 -7.46 5.12
CA LYS A 55 15.17 -8.19 5.55
C LYS A 55 15.00 -8.13 7.08
N ASN A 56 16.06 -8.39 7.83
CA ASN A 56 16.03 -8.31 9.31
C ASN A 56 15.72 -6.91 9.81
N ARG A 57 16.25 -5.86 9.17
CA ARG A 57 15.91 -4.47 9.53
C ARG A 57 14.43 -4.17 9.31
N ILE A 58 13.86 -4.63 8.20
CA ILE A 58 12.43 -4.48 7.91
C ILE A 58 11.61 -5.23 8.97
N LEU A 59 11.92 -6.50 9.23
CA LEU A 59 11.21 -7.32 10.21
C LEU A 59 11.24 -6.72 11.63
N ASN A 60 12.39 -6.22 12.06
CA ASN A 60 12.54 -5.63 13.39
C ASN A 60 11.77 -4.32 13.57
N HIS A 61 11.58 -3.55 12.49
CA HIS A 61 10.92 -2.23 12.57
C HIS A 61 9.43 -2.28 12.22
N PHE A 62 9.07 -3.06 11.19
CA PHE A 62 7.71 -3.11 10.64
C PHE A 62 6.99 -4.44 10.91
N GLY A 63 7.68 -5.44 11.45
CA GLY A 63 7.15 -6.79 11.59
C GLY A 63 7.13 -7.57 10.26
N PRO A 64 6.56 -8.79 10.26
CA PRO A 64 6.41 -9.59 9.06
C PRO A 64 5.39 -8.95 8.10
N MET A 65 5.50 -9.29 6.81
CA MET A 65 4.49 -8.94 5.82
C MET A 65 3.15 -9.59 6.22
N PRO A 66 2.05 -8.82 6.34
CA PRO A 66 0.73 -9.36 6.64
C PRO A 66 0.27 -10.38 5.61
N GLU A 67 -0.55 -11.33 6.05
CA GLU A 67 -1.17 -12.30 5.16
C GLU A 67 -2.14 -11.63 4.18
N LYS A 68 -2.39 -12.33 3.07
CA LYS A 68 -3.33 -11.89 2.04
C LYS A 68 -4.76 -12.17 2.48
N ASP A 69 -5.61 -11.16 2.45
CA ASP A 69 -7.04 -11.33 2.68
C ASP A 69 -7.70 -12.24 1.61
N ALA A 70 -8.73 -12.98 2.02
CA ALA A 70 -9.58 -13.75 1.11
C ALA A 70 -10.47 -12.83 0.26
N ASP A 71 -11.00 -11.77 0.87
CA ASP A 71 -11.68 -10.68 0.18
C ASP A 71 -10.87 -9.38 0.35
N PRO A 72 -10.21 -8.87 -0.72
CA PRO A 72 -9.40 -7.67 -0.64
C PRO A 72 -10.21 -6.39 -0.38
N GLN A 73 -11.54 -6.43 -0.51
CA GLN A 73 -12.44 -5.29 -0.33
C GLN A 73 -13.19 -5.31 1.01
N MET A 74 -12.90 -6.27 1.88
CA MET A 74 -13.54 -6.39 3.19
C MET A 74 -13.23 -5.18 4.07
N ASN A 75 -11.96 -4.77 4.12
CA ASN A 75 -11.51 -3.62 4.88
C ASN A 75 -11.74 -2.33 4.06
N PRO A 76 -12.38 -1.28 4.61
CA PRO A 76 -12.58 -0.01 3.91
C PRO A 76 -11.28 0.71 3.56
N ASN A 77 -10.15 0.36 4.17
CA ASN A 77 -8.83 0.89 3.84
C ASN A 77 -8.03 -0.05 2.93
N GLY A 78 -8.63 -1.14 2.45
CA GLY A 78 -7.97 -2.16 1.66
C GLY A 78 -7.05 -3.08 2.48
N PRO A 79 -6.31 -3.98 1.81
CA PRO A 79 -5.51 -5.02 2.45
C PRO A 79 -4.34 -4.45 3.26
N ALA A 80 -4.13 -4.96 4.48
CA ALA A 80 -3.06 -4.49 5.36
C ALA A 80 -1.66 -4.61 4.73
N TRP A 81 -1.43 -5.68 3.95
CA TRP A 81 -0.15 -5.91 3.28
C TRP A 81 0.19 -4.81 2.26
N CYS A 82 -0.80 -4.15 1.66
CA CYS A 82 -0.57 -3.04 0.72
C CYS A 82 0.09 -1.86 1.45
N TRP A 83 -0.41 -1.51 2.63
CA TRP A 83 0.15 -0.44 3.45
C TRP A 83 1.53 -0.80 4.02
N TRP A 84 1.70 -2.05 4.44
CA TRP A 84 3.00 -2.57 4.85
C TRP A 84 4.02 -2.45 3.71
N MET A 85 3.65 -2.86 2.49
CA MET A 85 4.51 -2.71 1.31
C MET A 85 4.89 -1.25 1.06
N LEU A 86 3.92 -0.32 1.08
CA LEU A 86 4.19 1.10 0.88
C LEU A 86 5.13 1.70 1.94
N ALA A 87 5.11 1.17 3.17
CA ALA A 87 5.99 1.59 4.25
C ALA A 87 7.43 1.06 4.09
N VAL A 88 7.62 -0.15 3.56
CA VAL A 88 8.94 -0.79 3.43
C VAL A 88 9.63 -0.54 2.07
N LEU A 89 8.85 -0.17 1.05
CA LEU A 89 9.41 0.16 -0.27
C LEU A 89 10.30 1.40 -0.17
N PRO A 90 11.48 1.42 -0.81
CA PRO A 90 12.41 2.55 -0.79
C PRO A 90 11.91 3.68 -1.71
N LEU A 91 10.75 4.25 -1.40
CA LEU A 91 10.15 5.36 -2.11
C LEU A 91 10.52 6.69 -1.44
N GLU A 92 10.80 7.72 -2.24
CA GLU A 92 10.88 9.08 -1.71
C GLU A 92 9.51 9.51 -1.17
N SER A 93 9.48 10.32 -0.11
CA SER A 93 8.24 10.72 0.58
C SER A 93 7.21 11.34 -0.37
N ARG A 94 7.66 12.09 -1.39
CA ARG A 94 6.77 12.68 -2.40
C ARG A 94 6.07 11.62 -3.26
N ALA A 95 6.71 10.48 -3.52
CA ALA A 95 6.13 9.38 -4.28
C ALA A 95 5.17 8.51 -3.45
N GLN A 96 5.27 8.54 -2.11
CA GLN A 96 4.34 7.84 -1.21
C GLN A 96 2.99 8.56 -1.08
N LEU A 97 3.00 9.91 -1.06
CA LEU A 97 1.79 10.73 -0.83
C LEU A 97 0.61 10.38 -1.73
N PRO A 98 0.76 10.17 -3.06
CA PRO A 98 -0.36 9.82 -3.92
C PRO A 98 -1.07 8.54 -3.48
N PHE A 99 -0.34 7.54 -2.98
CA PHE A 99 -0.94 6.27 -2.53
C PHE A 99 -1.87 6.44 -1.33
N LEU A 100 -1.60 7.41 -0.46
CA LEU A 100 -2.45 7.73 0.69
C LEU A 100 -3.78 8.40 0.28
N ALA A 101 -3.81 9.06 -0.89
CA ALA A 101 -4.99 9.73 -1.41
C ALA A 101 -5.84 8.84 -2.33
N MET A 102 -5.29 7.71 -2.81
CA MET A 102 -5.99 6.78 -3.69
C MET A 102 -7.16 6.12 -2.97
N ARG A 103 -8.32 6.09 -3.66
CA ARG A 103 -9.52 5.34 -3.24
C ARG A 103 -9.77 4.09 -4.09
N SER A 104 -8.98 3.88 -5.14
CA SER A 104 -9.09 2.72 -6.03
C SER A 104 -8.03 1.71 -5.63
N LEU A 105 -8.46 0.57 -5.08
CA LEU A 105 -7.54 -0.52 -4.74
C LEU A 105 -6.83 -1.05 -6.00
N LYS A 106 -7.53 -1.10 -7.14
CA LYS A 106 -6.95 -1.47 -8.44
C LYS A 106 -5.77 -0.57 -8.80
N ASP A 107 -5.91 0.74 -8.63
CA ASP A 107 -4.84 1.69 -8.93
C ASP A 107 -3.69 1.59 -7.94
N ARG A 108 -3.99 1.40 -6.65
CA ARG A 108 -2.97 1.18 -5.61
C ARG A 108 -2.13 -0.07 -5.92
N LEU A 109 -2.77 -1.19 -6.25
CA LEU A 109 -2.10 -2.44 -6.64
C LEU A 109 -1.24 -2.27 -7.89
N ASN A 110 -1.76 -1.57 -8.91
CA ASN A 110 -0.99 -1.26 -10.11
C ASN A 110 0.23 -0.38 -9.83
N GLY A 111 0.10 0.60 -8.94
CA GLY A 111 1.21 1.43 -8.50
C GLY A 111 2.29 0.61 -7.79
N ILE A 112 1.90 -0.25 -6.84
CA ILE A 112 2.83 -1.16 -6.15
C ILE A 112 3.54 -2.08 -7.16
N ARG A 113 2.80 -2.67 -8.10
CA ARG A 113 3.35 -3.51 -9.17
C ARG A 113 4.41 -2.78 -10.01
N ARG A 114 4.16 -1.53 -10.39
CA ARG A 114 5.10 -0.70 -11.15
C ARG A 114 6.37 -0.41 -10.34
N VAL A 115 6.23 -0.09 -9.06
CA VAL A 115 7.37 0.16 -8.15
C VAL A 115 8.22 -1.10 -8.02
N LEU A 116 7.59 -2.26 -7.78
CA LEU A 116 8.31 -3.55 -7.69
C LEU A 116 9.05 -3.86 -8.99
N ALA A 117 8.39 -3.69 -10.15
CA ALA A 117 9.02 -3.91 -11.44
C ALA A 117 10.21 -2.96 -11.68
N PHE A 118 10.11 -1.71 -11.25
CA PHE A 118 11.20 -0.74 -11.34
C PHE A 118 12.39 -1.15 -10.48
N ILE A 119 12.15 -1.54 -9.22
CA ILE A 119 13.20 -1.99 -8.30
C ILE A 119 13.90 -3.24 -8.85
N SER A 120 13.15 -4.23 -9.32
CA SER A 120 13.73 -5.46 -9.89
C SER A 120 14.63 -5.20 -11.11
N ARG A 121 14.31 -4.19 -11.93
CA ARG A 121 15.14 -3.82 -13.10
C ARG A 121 16.45 -3.16 -12.70
N ASN A 122 16.48 -2.40 -11.61
CA ASN A 122 17.67 -1.69 -11.15
C ASN A 122 18.58 -2.53 -10.24
N GLN A 123 18.21 -3.79 -9.97
CA GLN A 123 19.02 -4.75 -9.20
C GLN A 123 19.84 -5.70 -10.08
N ASN A 124 19.65 -5.66 -11.40
CA ASN A 124 20.47 -6.32 -12.41
C ASN A 124 21.43 -5.31 -13.05
#